data_AF-A0A7Y5TRG1-F1
#
_entry.id   AF-A0A7Y5TRG1-F1
#
_cell.length_a   1.000
_cell.length_b   1.000
_cell.length_c   1.000
_cell.angle_alpha   90.00
_cell.angle_beta   90.00
_cell.angle_gamma   90.00
#
_symmetry.space_group_name_H-M   'P 1'
#
loop_
_entity.id
_entity.type
_entity.pdbx_description
1 polymer ?
#
loop_
_entity_poly.entity_id
_entity_poly.type
_entity_poly.pdbx_seq_one_letter_code
_entity_poly.pdbx_strand_id
1 'polypeptide(L)'
;MTRLRALRGPNYWRLAPVIACDLTLGSLEQVTSAHVPGFTERLVGALPTLHEHPCSRGAAGGFIERLRDGTHIPHILEHVAIELQTLAGSDVSFGRVVASGDEGVWWVIVAYEEEEVGLQAMRDAVTIVRAALV
;
A
#
# COMPACT_ATOMS: atom_id res chain seq x y z
N MET A 1 10.00 -4.33 -4.76
CA MET A 1 9.95 -2.99 -5.38
C MET A 1 11.15 -2.88 -6.31
N THR A 2 10.90 -2.71 -7.60
CA THR A 2 11.94 -2.62 -8.64
C THR A 2 12.15 -1.18 -9.11
N ARG A 3 11.11 -0.34 -9.04
CA ARG A 3 11.19 1.09 -9.36
C ARG A 3 10.27 1.89 -8.46
N LEU A 4 10.72 3.07 -8.06
CA LEU A 4 9.93 4.04 -7.31
C LEU A 4 10.17 5.43 -7.89
N ARG A 5 9.10 6.17 -8.18
CA ARG A 5 9.19 7.51 -8.78
C ARG A 5 8.03 8.39 -8.35
N ALA A 6 8.28 9.68 -8.22
CA ALA A 6 7.23 10.69 -8.10
C ALA A 6 6.80 11.16 -9.49
N LEU A 7 5.50 11.14 -9.75
CA LEU A 7 4.88 11.76 -10.91
C LEU A 7 4.32 13.11 -10.47
N ARG A 8 4.97 14.19 -10.94
CA ARG A 8 4.64 15.56 -10.56
C ARG A 8 3.51 16.09 -11.45
N GLY A 9 2.54 16.76 -10.84
CA GLY A 9 1.39 17.34 -11.54
C GLY A 9 0.40 16.31 -12.10
N PRO A 10 -0.55 16.76 -12.95
CA PRO A 10 -1.55 15.89 -13.57
C PRO A 10 -0.92 14.79 -14.43
N ASN A 11 -1.42 13.57 -14.30
CA ASN A 11 -0.89 12.39 -14.99
C ASN A 11 -2.03 11.38 -15.28
N TYR A 12 -1.68 10.25 -15.89
CA TYR A 12 -2.62 9.20 -16.28
C TYR A 12 -3.49 8.68 -15.12
N TRP A 13 -2.94 8.60 -13.91
CA TRP A 13 -3.62 8.00 -12.76
C TRP A 13 -4.57 8.97 -12.06
N ARG A 14 -4.15 10.22 -11.95
CA ARG A 14 -4.83 11.28 -11.20
C ARG A 14 -4.45 12.62 -11.81
N LEU A 15 -5.39 13.57 -11.83
CA LEU A 15 -5.12 14.97 -12.17
C LEU A 15 -4.40 15.73 -11.03
N ALA A 16 -3.49 15.04 -10.32
CA ALA A 16 -2.71 15.53 -9.20
C ALA A 16 -1.48 14.62 -9.00
N PRO A 17 -0.46 15.05 -8.20
CA PRO A 17 0.74 14.26 -8.01
C PRO A 17 0.50 12.89 -7.36
N VAL A 18 1.30 11.90 -7.76
CA VAL A 18 1.28 10.53 -7.21
C VAL A 18 2.69 9.94 -7.16
N ILE A 19 2.99 9.06 -6.21
CA ILE A 19 4.15 8.16 -6.34
C ILE A 19 3.69 6.90 -7.05
N ALA A 20 4.52 6.44 -7.97
CA ALA A 20 4.34 5.21 -8.72
C ALA A 20 5.44 4.22 -8.33
N CYS A 21 5.02 3.08 -7.80
CA CYS A 21 5.87 1.98 -7.37
C CYS A 21 5.63 0.77 -8.28
N ASP A 22 6.69 0.30 -8.93
CA ASP A 22 6.67 -0.94 -9.70
C ASP A 22 7.13 -2.09 -8.78
N LEU A 23 6.33 -3.15 -8.73
CA LEU A 23 6.48 -4.24 -7.79
C LEU A 23 6.48 -5.59 -8.50
N THR A 24 7.61 -6.27 -8.47
CA THR A 24 7.71 -7.69 -8.82
C THR A 24 7.47 -8.54 -7.58
N LEU A 25 6.47 -9.42 -7.63
CA LEU A 25 6.07 -10.27 -6.50
C LEU A 25 6.72 -11.66 -6.52
N GLY A 26 7.01 -12.20 -7.71
CA GLY A 26 7.44 -13.59 -7.85
C GLY A 26 6.43 -14.55 -7.22
N SER A 27 6.89 -15.46 -6.36
CA SER A 27 6.01 -16.42 -5.67
C SER A 27 4.95 -15.78 -4.77
N LEU A 28 5.15 -14.52 -4.33
CA LEU A 28 4.17 -13.81 -3.50
C LEU A 28 2.91 -13.38 -4.26
N GLU A 29 2.87 -13.52 -5.58
CA GLU A 29 1.68 -13.16 -6.37
C GLU A 29 0.46 -14.02 -6.03
N GLN A 30 0.70 -15.29 -5.72
CA GLN A 30 -0.33 -16.25 -5.31
C GLN A 30 -0.58 -16.24 -3.79
N VAL A 31 0.13 -15.38 -3.06
CA VAL A 31 0.04 -15.27 -1.61
C VAL A 31 -0.85 -14.07 -1.26
N THR A 32 -1.76 -14.31 -0.32
CA THR A 32 -2.62 -13.27 0.26
C THR A 32 -2.32 -13.19 1.75
N SER A 33 -2.76 -12.12 2.42
CA SER A 33 -2.63 -11.97 3.88
C SER A 33 -3.19 -13.18 4.66
N ALA A 34 -4.26 -13.81 4.18
CA ALA A 34 -4.86 -14.98 4.82
C ALA A 34 -4.01 -16.27 4.72
N HIS A 35 -3.12 -16.34 3.71
CA HIS A 35 -2.19 -17.47 3.57
C HIS A 35 -1.01 -17.41 4.54
N VAL A 36 -0.79 -16.27 5.21
CA VAL A 36 0.37 -16.03 6.08
C VAL A 36 -0.09 -15.96 7.54
N PRO A 37 0.11 -17.02 8.34
CA PRO A 37 -0.31 -17.03 9.74
C PRO A 37 0.27 -15.87 10.55
N GLY A 38 -0.60 -15.19 11.30
CA GLY A 38 -0.23 -14.05 12.15
C GLY A 38 0.11 -12.76 11.40
N PHE A 39 -0.02 -12.71 10.07
CA PHE A 39 0.35 -11.53 9.27
C PHE A 39 -0.44 -10.30 9.70
N THR A 40 -1.77 -10.44 9.84
CA THR A 40 -2.65 -9.33 10.22
C THR A 40 -2.27 -8.80 11.60
N GLU A 41 -2.04 -9.69 12.57
CA GLU A 41 -1.68 -9.34 13.94
C GLU A 41 -0.33 -8.62 13.99
N ARG A 42 0.67 -9.10 13.23
CA ARG A 42 1.99 -8.44 13.16
C ARG A 42 1.89 -7.07 12.49
N LEU A 43 1.16 -6.94 11.38
CA LEU A 43 0.99 -5.68 10.66
C LEU A 43 0.26 -4.64 11.51
N VAL A 44 -0.85 -5.04 12.14
CA VAL A 44 -1.64 -4.16 13.00
C VAL A 44 -0.89 -3.83 14.30
N GLY A 45 -0.11 -4.75 14.85
CA GLY A 45 0.75 -4.49 15.99
C GLY A 45 1.82 -3.44 15.68
N ALA A 46 2.35 -3.42 14.46
CA ALA A 46 3.31 -2.42 14.01
C ALA A 46 2.66 -1.07 13.65
N LEU A 47 1.43 -1.08 13.13
CA LEU A 47 0.71 0.12 12.71
C LEU A 47 -0.76 0.10 13.19
N PRO A 48 -1.02 0.38 14.48
CA PRO A 48 -2.35 0.22 15.08
C PRO A 48 -3.43 1.10 14.46
N THR A 49 -3.07 2.25 13.88
CA THR A 49 -4.00 3.20 13.27
C THR A 49 -4.65 2.67 11.99
N LEU A 50 -4.14 1.57 11.41
CA LEU A 50 -4.80 0.83 10.34
C LEU A 50 -6.21 0.33 10.70
N HIS A 51 -6.56 0.25 11.99
CA HIS A 51 -7.91 -0.04 12.43
C HIS A 51 -8.93 1.00 11.99
N GLU A 52 -8.53 2.27 11.95
CA GLU A 52 -9.40 3.39 11.59
C GLU A 52 -9.29 3.73 10.10
N HIS A 53 -8.25 3.21 9.43
CA HIS A 53 -8.00 3.44 8.02
C HIS A 53 -9.16 2.96 7.12
N PRO A 54 -9.81 3.85 6.37
CA PRO A 54 -10.92 3.46 5.50
C PRO A 54 -10.40 2.68 4.29
N CYS A 55 -10.95 1.49 4.06
CA CYS A 55 -10.82 0.79 2.78
C CYS A 55 -12.05 1.08 1.90
N SER A 56 -12.05 0.63 0.65
CA SER A 56 -13.17 0.69 -0.31
C SER A 56 -14.54 0.25 0.24
N ARG A 57 -14.58 -0.48 1.37
CA ARG A 57 -15.81 -0.84 2.10
C ARG A 57 -16.46 0.32 2.90
N GLY A 58 -15.80 1.48 3.02
CA GLY A 58 -16.40 2.72 3.52
C GLY A 58 -16.69 2.79 5.03
N ALA A 59 -16.31 1.76 5.80
CA ALA A 59 -16.46 1.72 7.25
C ALA A 59 -15.11 1.56 7.95
N ALA A 60 -14.98 2.15 9.14
CA ALA A 60 -13.85 1.90 10.05
C ALA A 60 -13.69 0.39 10.28
N GLY A 61 -12.46 -0.11 10.27
CA GLY A 61 -12.15 -1.55 10.36
C GLY A 61 -12.28 -2.31 9.05
N GLY A 62 -12.80 -1.71 7.97
CA GLY A 62 -13.00 -2.40 6.69
C GLY A 62 -11.70 -2.90 6.03
N PHE A 63 -10.56 -2.24 6.28
CA PHE A 63 -9.25 -2.74 5.85
C PHE A 63 -8.84 -4.00 6.63
N ILE A 64 -9.08 -4.03 7.94
CA ILE A 64 -8.72 -5.16 8.81
C ILE A 64 -9.54 -6.40 8.49
N GLU A 65 -10.84 -6.24 8.23
CA GLU A 65 -11.68 -7.32 7.73
C GLU A 65 -11.12 -7.88 6.42
N ARG A 66 -10.71 -7.01 5.50
CA ARG A 66 -10.14 -7.42 4.21
C ARG A 66 -8.77 -8.10 4.34
N LEU A 67 -7.97 -7.72 5.33
CA LEU A 67 -6.73 -8.44 5.67
C LEU A 67 -7.04 -9.86 6.18
N ARG A 68 -8.06 -10.04 7.01
CA ARG A 68 -8.49 -11.34 7.53
C ARG A 68 -9.12 -12.23 6.44
N ASP A 69 -9.95 -11.65 5.58
CA ASP A 69 -10.54 -12.34 4.42
C ASP A 69 -9.46 -12.79 3.43
N GLY A 70 -8.36 -12.05 3.37
CA GLY A 70 -7.25 -12.27 2.45
C GLY A 70 -7.24 -11.22 1.34
N THR A 71 -6.17 -10.45 1.26
CA THR A 71 -5.91 -9.52 0.15
C THR A 71 -4.45 -9.60 -0.29
N HIS A 72 -4.18 -9.12 -1.51
CA HIS A 72 -2.86 -9.25 -2.15
C HIS A 72 -1.87 -8.20 -1.64
N ILE A 73 -0.59 -8.56 -1.62
CA ILE A 73 0.51 -7.69 -1.15
C ILE A 73 0.52 -6.27 -1.76
N PRO A 74 0.29 -6.07 -3.08
CA PRO A 74 0.26 -4.71 -3.65
C PRO A 74 -0.81 -3.81 -3.02
N HIS A 75 -1.99 -4.35 -2.73
CA HIS A 75 -3.10 -3.63 -2.08
C HIS A 75 -2.79 -3.33 -0.62
N ILE A 76 -2.04 -4.20 0.06
CA ILE A 76 -1.59 -3.92 1.43
C ILE A 76 -0.58 -2.77 1.42
N LEU A 77 0.37 -2.78 0.48
CA LEU A 77 1.36 -1.71 0.34
C LEU A 77 0.73 -0.35 0.03
N GLU A 78 -0.31 -0.32 -0.82
CA GLU A 78 -1.11 0.87 -1.10
C GLU A 78 -1.64 1.51 0.19
N HIS A 79 -2.38 0.74 0.99
CA HIS A 79 -2.98 1.24 2.23
C HIS A 79 -1.95 1.61 3.29
N VAL A 80 -0.90 0.81 3.48
CA VAL A 80 0.16 1.11 4.45
C VAL A 80 0.91 2.39 4.05
N ALA A 81 1.20 2.58 2.76
CA ALA A 81 1.86 3.79 2.30
C ALA A 81 0.99 5.04 2.47
N ILE A 82 -0.33 4.95 2.23
CA ILE A 82 -1.25 6.08 2.49
C ILE A 82 -1.32 6.38 3.99
N GLU A 83 -1.48 5.37 4.83
CA GLU A 83 -1.55 5.54 6.29
C GLU A 83 -0.30 6.19 6.87
N LEU A 84 0.89 5.79 6.40
CA LEU A 84 2.15 6.39 6.85
C LEU A 84 2.24 7.88 6.46
N GLN A 85 1.72 8.27 5.30
CA GLN A 85 1.64 9.68 4.91
C GLN A 85 0.66 10.44 5.82
N THR A 86 -0.49 9.84 6.14
CA THR A 86 -1.47 10.43 7.07
C THR A 86 -0.89 10.64 8.47
N LEU A 87 -0.15 9.66 9.00
CA LEU A 87 0.55 9.80 10.28
C LEU A 87 1.65 10.86 10.24
N ALA A 88 2.26 11.10 9.08
CA ALA A 88 3.23 12.17 8.86
C ALA A 88 2.56 13.55 8.67
N GLY A 89 1.22 13.62 8.67
CA GLY A 89 0.45 14.86 8.60
C GLY A 89 -0.11 15.21 7.21
N SER A 90 0.04 14.35 6.20
CA SER A 90 -0.53 14.58 4.87
C SER A 90 -1.99 14.16 4.76
N ASP A 91 -2.82 14.97 4.08
CA ASP A 91 -4.23 14.63 3.80
C ASP A 91 -4.35 13.93 2.43
N VAL A 92 -3.98 12.65 2.39
CA VAL A 92 -4.04 11.82 1.19
C VAL A 92 -4.85 10.56 1.41
N SER A 93 -5.66 10.19 0.42
CA SER A 93 -6.52 9.00 0.47
C SER A 93 -6.61 8.25 -0.86
N PHE A 94 -6.02 8.80 -1.93
CA PHE A 94 -6.05 8.15 -3.23
C PHE A 94 -4.96 7.08 -3.33
N GLY A 95 -5.40 5.86 -3.63
CA GLY A 95 -4.56 4.76 -4.06
C GLY A 95 -5.12 4.12 -5.35
N ARG A 96 -4.23 3.50 -6.12
CA ARG A 96 -4.63 2.50 -7.11
C ARG A 96 -3.59 1.40 -7.25
N VAL A 97 -4.05 0.16 -7.26
CA VAL A 97 -3.27 -1.02 -7.66
C VAL A 97 -3.75 -1.57 -8.99
N VAL A 98 -2.84 -1.81 -9.93
CA VAL A 98 -3.15 -2.45 -11.22
C VAL A 98 -2.01 -3.36 -11.67
N ALA A 99 -2.33 -4.39 -12.45
CA ALA A 99 -1.32 -5.14 -13.19
C ALA A 99 -0.70 -4.24 -14.27
N SER A 100 0.62 -4.32 -14.45
CA SER A 100 1.34 -3.47 -15.42
C SER A 100 1.18 -3.91 -16.88
N GLY A 101 0.75 -5.15 -17.11
CA GLY A 101 0.78 -5.82 -18.41
C GLY A 101 1.97 -6.76 -18.57
N ASP A 102 3.08 -6.51 -17.84
CA ASP A 102 4.20 -7.43 -17.72
C ASP A 102 3.90 -8.49 -16.65
N GLU A 103 4.25 -9.74 -16.94
CA GLU A 103 3.98 -10.88 -16.04
C GLU A 103 4.66 -10.69 -14.68
N GLY A 104 3.89 -10.85 -13.60
CA GLY A 104 4.36 -10.74 -12.22
C GLY A 104 4.72 -9.32 -11.77
N VAL A 105 4.42 -8.29 -12.57
CA VAL A 105 4.70 -6.88 -12.27
C VAL A 105 3.40 -6.10 -12.05
N TRP A 106 3.31 -5.49 -10.87
CA TRP A 106 2.19 -4.67 -10.43
C TRP A 106 2.61 -3.22 -10.25
N TRP A 107 1.71 -2.29 -10.53
CA TRP A 107 1.86 -0.88 -10.20
C TRP A 107 1.02 -0.53 -8.98
N VAL A 108 1.68 0.02 -7.98
CA VAL A 108 1.06 0.60 -6.79
C VAL A 108 1.22 2.11 -6.87
N ILE A 109 0.10 2.81 -6.99
CA ILE A 109 0.03 4.25 -7.16
C ILE A 109 -0.60 4.84 -5.91
N VAL A 110 0.05 5.82 -5.27
CA VAL A 110 -0.53 6.53 -4.12
C VAL A 110 -0.37 8.03 -4.31
N ALA A 111 -1.38 8.81 -3.90
CA ALA A 111 -1.25 10.26 -3.86
C ALA A 111 -0.19 10.70 -2.84
N TYR A 112 0.36 11.89 -3.07
CA TYR A 112 1.21 12.58 -2.10
C TYR A 112 0.91 14.09 -2.11
N GLU A 113 1.20 14.75 -0.99
CA GLU A 113 1.28 16.22 -0.89
C GLU A 113 2.74 16.67 -0.92
N GLU A 114 3.58 16.05 -0.07
CA GLU A 114 5.02 16.26 -0.04
C GLU A 114 5.76 15.06 -0.64
N GLU A 115 6.60 15.33 -1.64
CA GLU A 115 7.22 14.27 -2.46
C GLU A 115 8.10 13.33 -1.64
N GLU A 116 8.94 13.89 -0.77
CA GLU A 116 9.84 13.11 0.08
C GLU A 116 9.06 12.25 1.09
N VAL A 117 7.95 12.76 1.61
CA VAL A 117 7.05 12.00 2.51
C VAL A 117 6.44 10.83 1.77
N GLY A 118 5.91 11.03 0.56
CA GLY A 118 5.33 9.96 -0.24
C GLY A 118 6.36 8.89 -0.65
N LEU A 119 7.56 9.30 -1.06
CA LEU A 119 8.64 8.37 -1.40
C LEU A 119 9.09 7.55 -0.18
N GLN A 120 9.26 8.21 0.97
CA GLN A 120 9.69 7.54 2.20
C GLN A 120 8.60 6.60 2.74
N ALA A 121 7.34 7.03 2.76
CA ALA A 121 6.20 6.21 3.16
C ALA A 121 6.09 4.91 2.36
N MET A 122 6.31 4.95 1.04
CA MET A 122 6.31 3.71 0.22
C MET A 122 7.47 2.77 0.56
N ARG A 123 8.66 3.30 0.88
CA ARG A 123 9.81 2.48 1.31
C ARG A 123 9.57 1.84 2.67
N ASP A 124 9.01 2.59 3.60
CA ASP A 124 8.69 2.11 4.94
C ASP A 124 7.55 1.10 4.90
N ALA A 125 6.54 1.31 4.04
CA ALA A 125 5.48 0.34 3.78
C ALA A 125 6.04 -1.00 3.31
N VAL A 126 6.99 -1.01 2.37
CA VAL A 126 7.66 -2.24 1.92
C VAL A 126 8.40 -2.92 3.07
N THR A 127 9.08 -2.15 3.92
CA THR A 127 9.82 -2.67 5.07
C THR A 127 8.89 -3.32 6.10
N ILE A 128 7.82 -2.61 6.48
CA ILE A 128 6.83 -3.08 7.45
C ILE A 128 6.10 -4.32 6.94
N VAL A 129 5.60 -4.29 5.70
CA VAL A 129 4.88 -5.43 5.11
C VAL A 129 5.79 -6.65 4.98
N ARG A 130 7.07 -6.45 4.61
CA ARG A 130 8.04 -7.55 4.59
C ARG A 130 8.31 -8.12 5.98
N ALA A 131 8.43 -7.28 7.00
CA ALA A 131 8.60 -7.74 8.38
C ALA A 131 7.37 -8.52 8.88
N ALA A 132 6.17 -8.15 8.44
CA ALA A 132 4.93 -8.88 8.77
C ALA A 132 4.81 -10.23 8.06
N LEU A 133 5.59 -10.51 7.01
CA LEU A 133 5.57 -11.80 6.29
C LEU A 133 6.31 -12.93 7.01
N VAL A 134 7.15 -12.61 8.00
CA VAL A 134 8.00 -13.57 8.73
C VAL A 134 7.72 -13.59 10.23
#